data_AF-A0AA35ZHT7-F1
#
_entry.id   AF-A0AA35ZHT7-F1
#
_cell.length_a   1.000
_cell.length_b   1.000
_cell.length_c   1.000
_cell.angle_alpha   90.00
_cell.angle_beta   90.00
_cell.angle_gamma   90.00
#
_symmetry.space_group_name_H-M   'P 1'
#
loop_
_entity.id
_entity.type
_entity.pdbx_description
1 polymer ?
#
loop_
_entity_poly.entity_id
_entity_poly.type
_entity_poly.pdbx_seq_one_letter_code
_entity_poly.pdbx_strand_id
1 'polypeptide(L)'
;MTPFREEILSPKFSAINLFLSLQIQENIKDEDKICRAIQYGSKFVSNGEPGTAQNVDKSTSLARKVFRLFKFVNDLHGLISPVSPGTPLPIVLLGKSKNALLSTFLFLDQVVWLHRSGIYKNKERAEIIGRISLFCWMGSSVCTTLVEIGELGRLSKSMKKLDKELKDTNKYKNEEYRAKIKSSNERSLALIKAAMDIVVAAGLLQLSPKKVTPRVTGAFGFASSLISCYQLLPSPPKSKSS
;
A
#
# COMPACT_ATOMS: atom_id res chain seq x y z
N MET A 1 -26.62 43.94 22.45
CA MET A 1 -25.77 44.21 21.27
C MET A 1 -24.34 44.35 21.79
N THR A 2 -23.61 43.26 21.81
CA THR A 2 -22.24 43.14 22.33
C THR A 2 -21.57 42.04 21.49
N PRO A 3 -20.38 42.30 20.90
CA PRO A 3 -19.82 41.43 19.88
C PRO A 3 -19.17 40.19 20.50
N PHE A 4 -19.45 39.05 19.86
CA PHE A 4 -18.91 37.74 20.20
C PHE A 4 -17.41 37.71 19.87
N ARG A 5 -16.62 37.34 20.87
CA ARG A 5 -15.18 37.20 20.88
C ARG A 5 -14.70 36.26 19.76
N GLU A 6 -13.90 36.79 18.83
CA GLU A 6 -13.01 35.99 17.97
C GLU A 6 -11.97 35.31 18.86
N GLU A 7 -12.13 34.01 19.09
CA GLU A 7 -11.16 33.18 19.81
C GLU A 7 -10.52 32.18 18.84
N ILE A 8 -9.42 32.63 18.23
CA ILE A 8 -8.20 31.88 17.91
C ILE A 8 -8.44 30.42 17.46
N LEU A 9 -8.80 30.25 16.18
CA LEU A 9 -8.75 28.95 15.51
C LEU A 9 -7.29 28.56 15.23
N SER A 10 -6.78 27.67 16.07
CA SER A 10 -5.51 26.98 15.92
C SER A 10 -5.32 26.33 14.54
N PRO A 11 -4.14 26.45 13.89
CA PRO A 11 -3.85 25.84 12.58
C PRO A 11 -3.89 24.31 12.58
N LYS A 12 -4.08 23.65 13.73
CA LYS A 12 -4.25 22.19 13.84
C LYS A 12 -5.62 21.71 13.35
N PHE A 13 -6.64 22.58 13.30
CA PHE A 13 -8.00 22.22 12.89
C PHE A 13 -8.21 22.24 11.36
N SER A 14 -7.36 22.92 10.61
CA SER A 14 -7.52 23.05 9.15
C SER A 14 -7.27 21.74 8.38
N ALA A 15 -6.38 20.88 8.88
CA ALA A 15 -6.12 19.57 8.25
C ALA A 15 -7.26 18.59 8.49
N ILE A 16 -7.94 18.69 9.64
CA ILE A 16 -9.13 17.90 9.98
C ILE A 16 -10.32 18.36 9.13
N ASN A 17 -10.47 19.66 8.88
CA ASN A 17 -11.51 20.16 7.97
C ASN A 17 -11.26 19.78 6.51
N LEU A 18 -10.00 19.76 6.05
CA LEU A 18 -9.67 19.23 4.72
C LEU A 18 -9.97 17.72 4.60
N PHE A 19 -9.66 16.98 5.67
CA PHE A 19 -9.96 15.56 5.78
C PHE A 19 -11.47 15.28 5.84
N LEU A 20 -12.22 16.09 6.58
CA LEU A 20 -13.69 16.05 6.64
C LEU A 20 -14.33 16.45 5.30
N SER A 21 -13.77 17.42 4.58
CA SER A 21 -14.23 17.75 3.22
C SER A 21 -13.95 16.65 2.20
N LEU A 22 -12.92 15.82 2.42
CA LEU A 22 -12.67 14.61 1.61
C LEU A 22 -13.52 13.41 2.03
N GLN A 23 -14.03 13.38 3.27
CA GLN A 23 -14.93 12.31 3.75
C GLN A 23 -16.35 12.39 3.15
N ILE A 24 -16.68 13.44 2.41
CA ILE A 24 -17.93 13.56 1.64
C ILE A 24 -17.72 12.99 0.23
N GLN A 25 -17.19 11.78 0.08
CA GLN A 25 -17.37 11.00 -1.15
C GLN A 25 -17.03 9.51 -0.94
N GLU A 26 -18.11 8.73 -0.71
CA GLU A 26 -18.28 7.28 -0.92
C GLU A 26 -17.28 6.26 -0.33
N ASN A 27 -17.83 5.41 0.55
CA ASN A 27 -17.32 4.11 1.03
C ASN A 27 -15.97 4.10 1.78
N ILE A 28 -16.05 3.81 3.09
CA ILE A 28 -14.97 3.61 4.09
C ILE A 28 -13.85 2.63 3.66
N LYS A 29 -14.01 1.90 2.55
CA LYS A 29 -13.11 0.80 2.17
C LYS A 29 -11.71 1.25 1.71
N ASP A 30 -11.53 2.50 1.28
CA ASP A 30 -10.35 2.89 0.50
C ASP A 30 -9.58 4.13 0.99
N GLU A 31 -9.99 4.68 2.14
CA GLU A 31 -9.42 5.92 2.70
C GLU A 31 -7.92 5.84 3.03
N ASP A 32 -7.42 4.67 3.47
CA ASP A 32 -5.98 4.48 3.75
C ASP A 32 -5.11 4.68 2.50
N LYS A 33 -5.60 4.29 1.31
CA LYS A 33 -4.83 4.40 0.06
C LYS A 33 -4.81 5.82 -0.47
N ILE A 34 -5.94 6.52 -0.39
CA ILE A 34 -6.02 7.95 -0.72
C ILE A 34 -5.13 8.74 0.25
N CYS A 35 -5.21 8.46 1.54
CA CYS A 35 -4.32 9.05 2.53
C CYS A 35 -2.85 8.72 2.24
N ARG A 36 -2.53 7.52 1.76
CA ARG A 36 -1.17 7.15 1.36
C ARG A 36 -0.68 8.04 0.20
N ALA A 37 -1.54 8.26 -0.79
CA ALA A 37 -1.23 9.15 -1.92
C ALA A 37 -1.01 10.59 -1.42
N ILE A 38 -1.91 11.14 -0.60
CA ILE A 38 -1.77 12.49 -0.05
C ILE A 38 -0.48 12.62 0.77
N GLN A 39 -0.18 11.62 1.61
CA GLN A 39 1.02 11.60 2.43
C GLN A 39 2.29 11.69 1.57
N TYR A 40 2.46 10.79 0.62
CA TYR A 40 3.69 10.73 -0.17
C TYR A 40 3.77 11.83 -1.23
N GLY A 41 2.63 12.27 -1.78
CA GLY A 41 2.57 13.47 -2.63
C GLY A 41 3.02 14.71 -1.86
N SER A 42 2.58 14.87 -0.61
CA SER A 42 3.01 15.97 0.24
C SER A 42 4.50 15.88 0.61
N LYS A 43 5.03 14.67 0.83
CA LYS A 43 6.47 14.44 1.05
C LYS A 43 7.31 14.76 -0.19
N PHE A 44 6.80 14.49 -1.38
CA PHE A 44 7.46 14.85 -2.64
C PHE A 44 7.60 16.37 -2.78
N VAL A 45 6.51 17.09 -2.52
CA VAL A 45 6.45 18.56 -2.59
C VAL A 45 7.32 19.19 -1.49
N SER A 46 7.25 18.71 -0.25
CA SER A 46 8.00 19.29 0.86
C SER A 46 9.51 19.05 0.78
N ASN A 47 9.95 18.00 0.07
CA ASN A 47 11.35 17.54 0.09
C ASN A 47 11.91 17.27 1.51
N GLY A 48 11.03 17.05 2.50
CA GLY A 48 11.42 16.91 3.90
C GLY A 48 11.59 18.23 4.66
N GLU A 49 11.45 19.39 4.01
CA GLU A 49 11.57 20.69 4.63
C GLU A 49 10.38 21.02 5.54
N PRO A 50 10.58 21.68 6.69
CA PRO A 50 9.49 22.14 7.54
C PRO A 50 8.54 23.09 6.80
N GLY A 51 7.24 22.83 6.88
CA GLY A 51 6.23 23.68 6.26
C GLY A 51 4.87 22.98 6.17
N THR A 52 3.92 23.63 5.50
CA THR A 52 2.54 23.13 5.37
C THR A 52 2.50 21.73 4.75
N ALA A 53 3.20 21.52 3.64
CA ALA A 53 3.26 20.21 2.98
C ALA A 53 3.83 19.11 3.90
N GLN A 54 4.86 19.42 4.70
CA GLN A 54 5.43 18.46 5.64
C GLN A 54 4.50 18.16 6.83
N ASN A 55 3.65 19.12 7.21
CA ASN A 55 2.60 18.89 8.20
C ASN A 55 1.50 17.99 7.64
N VAL A 56 1.12 18.16 6.37
CA VAL A 56 0.18 17.25 5.70
C VAL A 56 0.73 15.82 5.63
N ASP A 57 2.01 15.62 5.28
CA ASP A 57 2.66 14.29 5.36
C ASP A 57 2.54 13.68 6.76
N LYS A 58 2.91 14.43 7.82
CA LYS A 58 2.88 13.94 9.20
C LYS A 58 1.45 13.61 9.68
N SER A 59 0.50 14.50 9.47
CA SER A 59 -0.90 14.32 9.90
C SER A 59 -1.57 13.17 9.14
N THR A 60 -1.38 13.10 7.83
CA THR A 60 -1.95 12.03 7.01
C THR A 60 -1.29 10.68 7.34
N SER A 61 0.03 10.66 7.60
CA SER A 61 0.72 9.45 8.08
C SER A 61 0.10 8.92 9.37
N LEU A 62 -0.28 9.80 10.31
CA LEU A 62 -0.91 9.40 11.57
C LEU A 62 -2.32 8.85 11.33
N ALA A 63 -3.14 9.54 10.52
CA ALA A 63 -4.49 9.10 10.17
C ALA A 63 -4.50 7.70 9.54
N ARG A 64 -3.54 7.41 8.64
CA ARG A 64 -3.39 6.09 8.03
C ARG A 64 -3.14 4.95 9.02
N LYS A 65 -2.52 5.22 10.16
CA LYS A 65 -2.31 4.18 11.17
C LYS A 65 -3.63 3.79 11.84
N VAL A 66 -4.50 4.78 12.09
CA VAL A 66 -5.86 4.56 12.61
C VAL A 66 -6.66 3.67 11.65
N PHE A 67 -6.64 3.98 10.35
CA PHE A 67 -7.32 3.17 9.33
C PHE A 67 -6.75 1.75 9.14
N ARG A 68 -5.59 1.46 9.73
CA ARG A 68 -4.95 0.14 9.68
C ARG A 68 -5.07 -0.61 11.01
N LEU A 69 -5.78 -0.06 12.00
CA LEU A 69 -6.14 -0.77 13.23
C LEU A 69 -6.79 -2.12 12.88
N PHE A 70 -6.34 -3.18 13.56
CA PHE A 70 -6.79 -4.57 13.39
C PHE A 70 -6.62 -5.19 12.00
N LYS A 71 -6.06 -4.49 11.00
CA LYS A 71 -5.79 -5.11 9.67
C LYS A 71 -4.77 -6.25 9.73
N PHE A 72 -3.94 -6.32 10.78
CA PHE A 72 -3.02 -7.45 11.00
C PHE A 72 -3.76 -8.80 11.12
N VAL A 73 -5.02 -8.81 11.54
CA VAL A 73 -5.85 -10.02 11.65
C VAL A 73 -6.12 -10.63 10.27
N ASN A 74 -6.29 -9.79 9.23
CA ASN A 74 -6.49 -10.27 7.87
C ASN A 74 -5.26 -11.02 7.35
N ASP A 75 -4.07 -10.49 7.63
CA ASP A 75 -2.82 -11.13 7.23
C ASP A 75 -2.54 -12.39 8.06
N LEU A 76 -2.91 -12.39 9.35
CA LEU A 76 -2.85 -13.59 10.19
C LEU A 76 -3.81 -14.69 9.70
N HIS A 77 -5.01 -14.32 9.25
CA HIS A 77 -5.91 -15.25 8.58
C HIS A 77 -5.28 -15.83 7.30
N GLY A 78 -4.55 -14.99 6.55
CA GLY A 78 -3.76 -15.41 5.39
C GLY A 78 -2.64 -16.40 5.70
N LEU A 79 -2.14 -16.45 6.94
CA LEU A 79 -1.17 -17.46 7.38
C LEU A 79 -1.79 -18.83 7.59
N ILE A 80 -3.00 -18.88 8.15
CA ILE A 80 -3.71 -20.13 8.46
C ILE A 80 -4.54 -20.66 7.29
N SER A 81 -4.80 -19.81 6.29
CA SER A 81 -5.59 -20.19 5.11
C SER A 81 -4.93 -21.36 4.35
N PRO A 82 -5.75 -22.31 3.84
CA PRO A 82 -5.24 -23.43 3.05
C PRO A 82 -4.62 -22.94 1.76
N VAL A 83 -3.59 -23.65 1.31
CA VAL A 83 -2.82 -23.31 0.11
C VAL A 83 -3.52 -23.87 -1.11
N SER A 84 -3.54 -23.13 -2.23
CA SER A 84 -4.12 -23.62 -3.48
C SER A 84 -3.38 -24.89 -3.96
N PRO A 85 -4.11 -25.96 -4.33
CA PRO A 85 -3.49 -27.17 -4.85
C PRO A 85 -2.56 -26.90 -6.04
N GLY A 86 -1.38 -27.51 -6.05
CA GLY A 86 -0.43 -27.41 -7.17
C GLY A 86 0.47 -26.17 -7.20
N THR A 87 0.49 -25.35 -6.14
CA THR A 87 1.48 -24.27 -6.01
C THR A 87 2.81 -24.80 -5.49
N PRO A 88 3.96 -24.50 -6.14
CA PRO A 88 5.27 -24.96 -5.69
C PRO A 88 5.59 -24.51 -4.26
N LEU A 89 6.15 -25.41 -3.45
CA LEU A 89 6.48 -25.16 -2.04
C LEU A 89 7.25 -23.84 -1.80
N PRO A 90 8.24 -23.44 -2.62
CA PRO A 90 8.93 -22.16 -2.42
C PRO A 90 8.01 -20.94 -2.50
N ILE A 91 7.04 -20.94 -3.42
CA ILE A 91 6.07 -19.83 -3.58
C ILE A 91 5.13 -19.79 -2.38
N VAL A 92 4.74 -20.96 -1.86
CA VAL A 92 3.91 -21.09 -0.65
C VAL A 92 4.61 -20.52 0.57
N LEU A 93 5.88 -20.91 0.78
CA LEU A 93 6.69 -20.42 1.89
C LEU A 93 6.86 -18.91 1.79
N LEU A 94 7.19 -18.37 0.61
CA LEU A 94 7.29 -16.93 0.39
C LEU A 94 5.96 -16.21 0.66
N GLY A 95 4.83 -16.81 0.27
CA GLY A 95 3.49 -16.27 0.54
C GLY A 95 3.17 -16.19 2.03
N LYS A 96 3.46 -17.24 2.80
CA LYS A 96 3.29 -17.25 4.26
C LYS A 96 4.25 -16.28 4.95
N SER A 97 5.50 -16.24 4.53
CA SER A 97 6.51 -15.29 5.04
C SER A 97 6.11 -13.84 4.79
N LYS A 98 5.57 -13.52 3.60
CA LYS A 98 5.00 -12.20 3.29
C LYS A 98 3.93 -11.82 4.33
N ASN A 99 2.96 -12.70 4.56
CA ASN A 99 1.85 -12.43 5.48
C ASN A 99 2.31 -12.29 6.94
N ALA A 100 3.30 -13.09 7.38
CA ALA A 100 3.91 -12.96 8.70
C ALA A 100 4.56 -11.59 8.90
N LEU A 101 5.38 -11.18 7.94
CA LEU A 101 6.07 -9.90 7.97
C LEU A 101 5.09 -8.72 7.91
N LEU A 102 4.06 -8.80 7.07
CA LEU A 102 3.05 -7.74 6.97
C LEU A 102 2.19 -7.63 8.23
N SER A 103 1.76 -8.74 8.81
CA SER A 103 1.04 -8.78 10.09
C SER A 103 1.88 -8.17 11.21
N THR A 104 3.16 -8.53 11.27
CA THR A 104 4.11 -7.98 12.25
C THR A 104 4.27 -6.47 12.08
N PHE A 105 4.44 -5.99 10.84
CA PHE A 105 4.48 -4.56 10.55
C PHE A 105 3.23 -3.85 11.06
N LEU A 106 2.04 -4.32 10.68
CA LEU A 106 0.77 -3.68 11.04
C LEU A 106 0.53 -3.67 12.56
N PHE A 107 0.95 -4.72 13.27
CA PHE A 107 0.90 -4.79 14.72
C PHE A 107 1.83 -3.77 15.38
N LEU A 108 3.11 -3.77 15.00
CA LEU A 108 4.10 -2.82 15.54
C LEU A 108 3.76 -1.37 15.20
N ASP A 109 3.12 -1.13 14.06
CA ASP A 109 2.68 0.21 13.64
C ASP A 109 1.64 0.80 14.62
N GLN A 110 0.88 -0.03 15.33
CA GLN A 110 -0.06 0.41 16.39
C GLN A 110 0.69 0.96 17.60
N VAL A 111 1.80 0.34 17.99
CA VAL A 111 2.65 0.85 19.09
C VAL A 111 3.25 2.20 18.72
N VAL A 112 3.68 2.38 17.47
CA VAL A 112 4.19 3.67 16.99
C VAL A 112 3.07 4.72 16.94
N TRP A 113 1.84 4.32 16.59
CA TRP A 113 0.69 5.22 16.66
C TRP A 113 0.36 5.65 18.09
N LEU A 114 0.36 4.71 19.05
CA LEU A 114 0.17 5.00 20.48
C LEU A 114 1.23 5.97 21.01
N HIS A 115 2.47 5.83 20.57
CA HIS A 115 3.54 6.78 20.91
C HIS A 115 3.27 8.18 20.37
N ARG A 116 2.94 8.30 19.08
CA ARG A 116 2.65 9.59 18.45
C ARG A 116 1.41 10.29 19.01
N SER A 117 0.49 9.52 19.58
CA SER A 117 -0.72 10.04 20.26
C SER A 117 -0.45 10.46 21.71
N GLY A 118 0.76 10.25 22.23
CA GLY A 118 1.14 10.60 23.61
C GLY A 118 0.76 9.56 24.67
N ILE A 119 0.13 8.45 24.28
CA ILE A 119 -0.29 7.37 25.19
C ILE A 119 0.94 6.55 25.63
N TYR A 120 1.82 6.23 24.68
CA TYR A 120 3.07 5.51 24.97
C TYR A 120 4.25 6.48 25.12
N LYS A 121 4.81 6.59 26.33
CA LYS A 121 5.77 7.65 26.68
C LYS A 121 7.24 7.32 26.39
N ASN A 122 7.58 6.06 26.17
CA ASN A 122 8.99 5.67 25.92
C ASN A 122 9.38 5.94 24.46
N LYS A 123 10.03 7.08 24.21
CA LYS A 123 10.43 7.53 22.87
C LYS A 123 11.44 6.58 22.21
N GLU A 124 12.49 6.20 22.93
CA GLU A 124 13.58 5.37 22.38
C GLU A 124 13.04 4.01 21.91
N ARG A 125 12.25 3.32 22.75
CA ARG A 125 11.64 2.05 22.37
C ARG A 125 10.68 2.21 21.19
N ALA A 126 9.89 3.28 21.15
CA ALA A 126 8.98 3.53 20.05
C ALA A 126 9.70 3.77 18.72
N GLU A 127 10.85 4.45 18.73
CA GLU A 127 11.70 4.66 17.56
C GLU A 127 12.30 3.34 17.06
N ILE A 128 12.83 2.50 17.97
CA ILE A 128 13.34 1.17 17.64
C ILE A 128 12.23 0.29 17.03
N ILE A 129 11.07 0.22 17.68
CA ILE A 129 9.89 -0.52 17.19
C ILE A 129 9.47 0.00 15.81
N GLY A 130 9.51 1.33 15.61
CA GLY A 130 9.25 1.94 14.32
C GLY A 130 10.20 1.45 13.23
N ARG A 131 11.51 1.38 13.50
CA ARG A 131 12.49 0.85 12.53
C ARG A 131 12.28 -0.63 12.25
N ILE A 132 12.05 -1.45 13.29
CA ILE A 132 11.75 -2.89 13.12
C ILE A 132 10.50 -3.06 12.24
N SER A 133 9.44 -2.30 12.51
CA SER A 133 8.21 -2.36 11.71
C SER A 133 8.48 -2.06 10.23
N LEU A 134 9.31 -1.06 9.92
CA LEU A 134 9.68 -0.71 8.55
C LEU A 134 10.51 -1.81 7.87
N PHE A 135 11.41 -2.49 8.59
CA PHE A 135 12.12 -3.66 8.06
C PHE A 135 11.16 -4.82 7.76
N CYS A 136 10.18 -5.08 8.63
CA CYS A 136 9.13 -6.08 8.34
C CYS A 136 8.34 -5.72 7.08
N TRP A 137 7.95 -4.45 6.91
CA TRP A 137 7.25 -4.00 5.71
C TRP A 137 8.12 -4.13 4.44
N MET A 138 9.41 -3.79 4.53
CA MET A 138 10.36 -3.97 3.44
C MET A 138 10.52 -5.44 3.07
N GLY A 139 10.74 -6.32 4.06
CA GLY A 139 10.86 -7.77 3.85
C GLY A 139 9.61 -8.37 3.23
N SER A 140 8.42 -7.97 3.69
CA SER A 140 7.15 -8.35 3.06
C SER A 140 7.10 -7.93 1.59
N SER A 141 7.58 -6.74 1.25
CA SER A 141 7.60 -6.24 -0.13
C SER A 141 8.58 -7.03 -1.03
N VAL A 142 9.72 -7.47 -0.47
CA VAL A 142 10.65 -8.39 -1.14
C VAL A 142 9.99 -9.76 -1.39
N CYS A 143 9.35 -10.36 -0.37
CA CYS A 143 8.62 -11.62 -0.54
C CYS A 143 7.51 -11.49 -1.59
N THR A 144 6.78 -10.36 -1.59
CA THR A 144 5.76 -10.07 -2.61
C THR A 144 6.35 -10.07 -4.01
N THR A 145 7.48 -9.39 -4.20
CA THR A 145 8.19 -9.32 -5.49
C THR A 145 8.54 -10.73 -6.00
N LEU A 146 9.10 -11.58 -5.14
CA LEU A 146 9.47 -12.95 -5.50
C LEU A 146 8.24 -13.82 -5.83
N VAL A 147 7.15 -13.69 -5.06
CA VAL A 147 5.89 -14.41 -5.34
C VAL A 147 5.32 -13.98 -6.69
N GLU A 148 5.22 -12.68 -6.97
CA GLU A 148 4.65 -12.21 -8.24
C GLU A 148 5.51 -12.59 -9.45
N ILE A 149 6.85 -12.60 -9.32
CA ILE A 149 7.73 -13.12 -10.39
C ILE A 149 7.46 -14.61 -10.65
N GLY A 150 7.37 -15.42 -9.59
CA GLY A 150 7.09 -16.85 -9.70
C GLY A 150 5.73 -17.14 -10.35
N GLU A 151 4.70 -16.41 -9.93
CA GLU A 151 3.34 -16.55 -10.46
C GLU A 151 3.22 -16.04 -11.90
N LEU A 152 3.86 -14.92 -12.25
CA LEU A 152 3.93 -14.44 -13.63
C LEU A 152 4.64 -15.45 -14.55
N GLY A 153 5.72 -16.08 -14.08
CA GLY A 153 6.41 -17.14 -14.82
C GLY A 153 5.50 -18.35 -15.07
N ARG A 154 4.73 -18.77 -14.06
CA ARG A 154 3.77 -19.88 -14.17
C ARG A 154 2.61 -19.55 -15.11
N LEU A 155 2.05 -18.34 -14.99
CA LEU A 155 0.99 -17.83 -15.84
C LEU A 155 1.45 -17.73 -17.31
N SER A 156 2.67 -17.24 -17.55
CA SER A 156 3.27 -17.15 -18.88
C SER A 156 3.38 -18.53 -19.56
N LYS A 157 3.78 -19.57 -18.81
CA LYS A 157 3.81 -20.95 -19.34
C LYS A 157 2.41 -21.45 -19.68
N SER A 158 1.43 -21.20 -18.82
CA SER A 158 0.04 -21.59 -19.05
C SER A 158 -0.57 -20.88 -20.26
N MET A 159 -0.30 -19.58 -20.43
CA MET A 159 -0.74 -18.81 -21.58
C MET A 159 -0.09 -19.29 -22.89
N LYS A 160 1.21 -19.61 -22.89
CA LYS A 160 1.89 -20.19 -24.06
C LYS A 160 1.30 -21.54 -24.46
N LYS A 161 0.87 -22.37 -23.49
CA LYS A 161 0.19 -23.63 -23.78
C LYS A 161 -1.18 -23.38 -24.43
N LEU A 162 -1.98 -22.48 -23.85
CA LEU A 162 -3.29 -22.12 -24.36
C LEU A 162 -3.23 -21.49 -25.77
N ASP A 163 -2.23 -20.65 -26.02
CA ASP A 163 -1.96 -20.05 -27.34
C ASP A 163 -1.67 -21.11 -28.40
N LYS A 164 -0.93 -22.18 -28.05
CA LYS A 164 -0.68 -23.35 -28.92
C LYS A 164 -1.90 -24.24 -29.14
N GLU A 165 -2.87 -24.23 -28.24
CA GLU A 165 -4.14 -24.98 -28.39
C GLU A 165 -5.12 -24.21 -29.28
N LEU A 166 -5.07 -22.87 -29.24
CA LEU A 166 -5.99 -21.98 -29.98
C LEU A 166 -5.64 -21.76 -31.46
N LYS A 167 -4.47 -22.23 -31.94
CA LYS A 167 -3.82 -22.18 -33.29
C LYS A 167 -4.42 -21.36 -34.44
N ASP A 168 -5.73 -21.28 -34.64
CA ASP A 168 -6.41 -20.54 -35.74
C ASP A 168 -7.65 -19.72 -35.30
N THR A 169 -8.04 -19.76 -34.02
CA THR A 169 -9.16 -18.97 -33.52
C THR A 169 -8.67 -17.62 -32.99
N ASN A 170 -9.46 -16.55 -33.13
CA ASN A 170 -9.13 -15.26 -32.52
C ASN A 170 -9.07 -15.41 -30.98
N LYS A 171 -7.86 -15.61 -30.45
CA LYS A 171 -7.57 -15.88 -29.04
C LYS A 171 -8.09 -14.80 -28.09
N TYR A 172 -8.25 -13.56 -28.57
CA TYR A 172 -8.80 -12.47 -27.77
C TYR A 172 -10.32 -12.59 -27.55
N LYS A 173 -11.02 -13.46 -28.28
CA LYS A 173 -12.42 -13.81 -28.00
C LYS A 173 -12.55 -14.96 -26.98
N ASN A 174 -11.49 -15.73 -26.74
CA ASN A 174 -11.50 -16.82 -25.76
C ASN A 174 -11.51 -16.25 -24.34
N GLU A 175 -12.51 -16.62 -23.54
CA GLU A 175 -12.71 -16.08 -22.19
C GLU A 175 -11.57 -16.46 -21.23
N GLU A 176 -11.05 -17.69 -21.34
CA GLU A 176 -9.95 -18.18 -20.52
C GLU A 176 -8.65 -17.40 -20.79
N TYR A 177 -8.36 -17.13 -22.07
CA TYR A 177 -7.22 -16.32 -22.48
C TYR A 177 -7.32 -14.88 -21.97
N ARG A 178 -8.50 -14.27 -22.06
CA ARG A 178 -8.77 -12.92 -21.50
C ARG A 178 -8.62 -12.89 -19.98
N ALA A 179 -9.11 -13.92 -19.27
CA ALA A 179 -8.98 -14.03 -17.82
C ALA A 179 -7.50 -14.14 -17.41
N LYS A 180 -6.70 -14.91 -18.16
CA LYS A 180 -5.25 -15.03 -17.93
C LYS A 180 -4.50 -13.72 -18.23
N ILE A 181 -4.84 -13.00 -19.29
CA ILE A 181 -4.28 -11.65 -19.55
C ILE A 181 -4.61 -10.70 -18.40
N LYS A 182 -5.88 -10.68 -17.94
CA LYS A 182 -6.29 -9.82 -16.82
C LYS A 182 -5.48 -10.15 -15.56
N SER A 183 -5.37 -11.42 -15.20
CA SER A 183 -4.56 -11.87 -14.07
C SER A 183 -3.08 -11.50 -14.24
N SER A 184 -2.53 -11.59 -15.46
CA SER A 184 -1.16 -11.19 -15.75
C SER A 184 -0.96 -9.70 -15.49
N ASN A 185 -1.86 -8.85 -15.98
CA ASN A 185 -1.77 -7.40 -15.79
C ASN A 185 -1.88 -7.02 -14.31
N GLU A 186 -2.82 -7.63 -13.57
CA GLU A 186 -2.99 -7.41 -12.13
C GLU A 186 -1.72 -7.77 -11.35
N ARG A 187 -1.11 -8.91 -11.66
CA ARG A 187 0.15 -9.37 -11.04
C ARG A 187 1.35 -8.52 -11.42
N SER A 188 1.45 -8.07 -12.67
CA SER A 188 2.51 -7.14 -13.09
C SER A 188 2.40 -5.79 -12.37
N LEU A 189 1.18 -5.27 -12.17
CA LEU A 189 0.98 -4.07 -11.36
C LEU A 189 1.36 -4.29 -9.89
N ALA A 190 1.02 -5.44 -9.32
CA ALA A 190 1.42 -5.81 -7.96
C ALA A 190 2.95 -5.90 -7.81
N LEU A 191 3.64 -6.48 -8.81
CA LEU A 191 5.09 -6.55 -8.87
C LEU A 191 5.74 -5.16 -8.92
N ILE A 192 5.29 -4.30 -9.84
CA ILE A 192 5.79 -2.93 -9.99
C ILE A 192 5.59 -2.15 -8.69
N LYS A 193 4.39 -2.25 -8.10
CA LYS A 193 4.08 -1.64 -6.81
C LYS A 193 5.00 -2.13 -5.69
N ALA A 194 5.22 -3.44 -5.58
CA ALA A 194 6.07 -4.02 -4.54
C ALA A 194 7.53 -3.56 -4.69
N ALA A 195 8.05 -3.48 -5.91
CA ALA A 195 9.37 -2.96 -6.19
C ALA A 195 9.51 -1.48 -5.77
N MET A 196 8.51 -0.65 -6.06
CA MET A 196 8.47 0.74 -5.61
C MET A 196 8.39 0.85 -4.09
N ASP A 197 7.59 0.00 -3.43
CA ASP A 197 7.46 -0.01 -1.98
C ASP A 197 8.76 -0.39 -1.25
N ILE A 198 9.62 -1.22 -1.86
CA ILE A 198 10.98 -1.49 -1.34
C ILE A 198 11.81 -0.19 -1.31
N VAL A 199 11.78 0.61 -2.39
CA VAL A 199 12.49 1.90 -2.46
C VAL A 199 11.95 2.86 -1.40
N VAL A 200 10.63 2.92 -1.23
CA VAL A 200 9.97 3.76 -0.22
C VAL A 200 10.41 3.34 1.18
N ALA A 201 10.41 2.04 1.49
CA ALA A 201 10.84 1.53 2.78
C ALA A 201 12.32 1.85 3.04
N ALA A 202 13.19 1.69 2.05
CA ALA A 202 14.61 2.04 2.15
C ALA A 202 14.83 3.54 2.41
N GLY A 203 14.01 4.40 1.79
CA GLY A 203 14.01 5.85 2.05
C GLY A 203 13.55 6.21 3.46
N LEU A 204 12.47 5.59 3.94
CA LEU A 204 11.97 5.80 5.32
C LEU A 204 12.93 5.27 6.39
N LEU A 205 13.66 4.18 6.11
CA LEU A 205 14.71 3.63 6.95
C LEU A 205 16.03 4.41 6.89
N GLN A 206 16.14 5.34 5.93
CA GLN A 206 17.35 6.11 5.63
C GLN A 206 18.57 5.21 5.32
N LEU A 207 18.37 4.12 4.57
CA LEU A 207 19.44 3.18 4.23
C LEU A 207 20.48 3.78 3.27
N SER A 208 20.06 4.71 2.40
CA SER A 208 20.96 5.41 1.48
C SER A 208 20.47 6.85 1.24
N PRO A 209 20.64 7.75 2.23
CA PRO A 209 20.03 9.08 2.21
C PRO A 209 20.57 9.97 1.07
N LYS A 210 21.78 9.69 0.57
CA LYS A 210 22.38 10.40 -0.58
C LYS A 210 21.73 10.03 -1.92
N LYS A 211 21.09 8.86 -2.02
CA LYS A 211 20.49 8.34 -3.27
C LYS A 211 18.97 8.33 -3.21
N VAL A 212 18.41 7.95 -2.06
CA VAL A 212 16.97 7.91 -1.81
C VAL A 212 16.60 9.08 -0.90
N THR A 213 16.44 10.25 -1.51
CA THR A 213 16.06 11.48 -0.80
C THR A 213 14.58 11.46 -0.38
N PRO A 214 14.12 12.38 0.47
CA PRO A 214 12.70 12.51 0.80
C PRO A 214 11.82 12.70 -0.44
N ARG A 215 12.31 13.45 -1.44
CA ARG A 215 11.61 13.62 -2.73
C ARG A 215 11.51 12.32 -3.51
N VAL A 216 12.59 11.53 -3.61
CA VAL A 216 12.54 10.21 -4.26
C VAL A 216 11.55 9.29 -3.52
N THR A 217 11.62 9.24 -2.20
CA THR A 217 10.69 8.47 -1.36
C THR A 217 9.24 8.89 -1.58
N GLY A 218 8.99 10.21 -1.66
CA GLY A 218 7.68 10.77 -1.96
C GLY A 218 7.18 10.41 -3.35
N ALA A 219 8.02 10.51 -4.39
CA ALA A 219 7.64 10.17 -5.77
C ALA A 219 7.24 8.70 -5.91
N PHE A 220 8.09 7.78 -5.45
CA PHE A 220 7.81 6.35 -5.49
C PHE A 220 6.60 5.96 -4.64
N GLY A 221 6.47 6.56 -3.45
CA GLY A 221 5.34 6.32 -2.56
C GLY A 221 4.03 6.85 -3.14
N PHE A 222 4.06 7.98 -3.83
CA PHE A 222 2.90 8.54 -4.52
C PHE A 222 2.48 7.65 -5.69
N ALA A 223 3.42 7.29 -6.57
CA ALA A 223 3.15 6.40 -7.70
C ALA A 223 2.61 5.02 -7.25
N SER A 224 3.20 4.40 -6.22
CA SER A 224 2.71 3.12 -5.70
C SER A 224 1.32 3.21 -5.06
N SER A 225 0.97 4.39 -4.53
CA SER A 225 -0.38 4.66 -4.01
C SER A 225 -1.40 4.81 -5.13
N LEU A 226 -1.06 5.50 -6.22
CA LEU A 226 -1.93 5.63 -7.39
C LEU A 226 -2.25 4.26 -8.01
N ILE A 227 -1.25 3.36 -8.10
CA ILE A 227 -1.50 1.97 -8.52
C ILE A 227 -2.48 1.27 -7.58
N SER A 228 -2.33 1.48 -6.27
CA SER A 228 -3.22 0.88 -5.26
C SER A 228 -4.66 1.37 -5.38
N CYS A 229 -4.85 2.65 -5.75
CA CYS A 229 -6.16 3.22 -6.03
C CYS A 229 -6.73 2.70 -7.35
N TYR A 230 -5.90 2.58 -8.40
CA TYR A 230 -6.33 2.04 -9.69
C TYR A 230 -6.82 0.59 -9.57
N GLN A 231 -6.13 -0.25 -8.80
CA GLN A 231 -6.50 -1.66 -8.57
C GLN A 231 -7.83 -1.84 -7.82
N LEU A 232 -8.39 -0.79 -7.24
CA LEU A 232 -9.70 -0.82 -6.57
C LEU A 232 -10.86 -0.45 -7.47
N LEU A 233 -10.60 0.21 -8.60
CA LEU A 233 -11.68 0.65 -9.47
C LEU A 233 -12.46 -0.57 -9.97
N PRO A 234 -13.81 -0.56 -9.84
CA PRO A 234 -14.62 -1.66 -10.32
C PRO A 234 -14.39 -1.85 -11.82
N SER A 235 -14.37 -3.12 -12.26
CA SER A 235 -14.31 -3.39 -13.69
C SER A 235 -15.51 -2.75 -14.39
N PRO A 236 -15.33 -2.09 -15.55
CA PRO A 236 -16.43 -1.47 -16.26
C PRO A 236 -17.57 -2.48 -16.47
N PRO A 237 -18.85 -2.09 -16.30
CA PRO A 237 -19.97 -2.99 -16.52
C PRO A 237 -19.87 -3.55 -17.93
N LYS A 238 -19.99 -4.88 -18.05
CA LYS A 238 -20.02 -5.55 -19.37
C LYS A 238 -21.14 -4.89 -20.18
N SER A 239 -20.83 -4.35 -21.35
CA SER A 239 -21.85 -3.85 -22.27
C SER A 239 -22.80 -5.01 -22.58
N LYS A 240 -24.10 -4.81 -22.32
CA LYS A 240 -25.13 -5.74 -22.77
C LYS A 240 -25.06 -5.74 -24.29
N SER A 241 -24.77 -6.89 -24.89
CA SER A 241 -24.99 -7.09 -26.32
C SER A 241 -26.49 -6.96 -26.57
N SER A 242 -26.90 -5.93 -27.32
CA SER A 242 -28.19 -5.91 -28.01
C SER A 242 -28.19 -6.89 -29.16
#